data_AF-A0A059FNM1-F1
#
_entry.id   AF-A0A059FNM1-F1
#
_cell.length_a   1.000
_cell.length_b   1.000
_cell.length_c   1.000
_cell.angle_alpha   90.00
_cell.angle_beta   90.00
_cell.angle_gamma   90.00
#
_symmetry.space_group_name_H-M   'P 1'
#
loop_
_entity.id
_entity.type
_entity.pdbx_description
1 polymer ?
#
loop_
_entity_poly.entity_id
_entity_poly.type
_entity_poly.pdbx_seq_one_letter_code
_entity_poly.pdbx_strand_id
1 'polypeptide(L)'
;MLETGWFRSAENWVEANVLGADEFANFGFAMALVLCAILAFLLVTAAGKLLTSLNNAAGVRAFRKSRDPGYRVLVAQPTGRGAARLGRWLNDALKSHLTEFNFGAPLRLGKTGAIDGGLDPKALARARKRLAAADADMLVWATRTGPGSDGFVIHGLSRGGGLRPDEARAFTIALPGRRNALQGQMPRVAAYLLAKQLQPALANPQAFRPEKMKLLASALDKMLLESDTASQAIQNELEADFCASAVHVAETNGDLDLLDRVIALRRVHLFEVNNTTDPALVSQARMDLGRALLARATKQYDQQAVQEAISHLSQVVDALRGDPAIQKAQTASDAMYKAQSLIETRKRFSLNFGS
;
A
#
# COMPACT_ATOMS: atom_id res chain seq x y z
N MET A 1 45.48 22.65 79.14
CA MET A 1 44.03 22.57 79.41
C MET A 1 43.30 23.28 78.28
N LEU A 2 43.04 22.61 77.15
CA LEU A 2 42.24 23.09 76.01
C LEU A 2 42.24 21.96 74.96
N GLU A 3 41.44 20.90 75.14
CA GLU A 3 41.27 19.92 74.04
C GLU A 3 40.05 18.97 74.13
N THR A 4 39.23 19.03 75.18
CA THR A 4 38.11 18.07 75.37
C THR A 4 36.73 18.59 74.94
N GLY A 5 36.57 19.91 74.73
CA GLY A 5 35.27 20.50 74.40
C GLY A 5 34.88 20.36 72.92
N TRP A 6 35.86 20.36 72.02
CA TRP A 6 35.61 20.24 70.57
C TRP A 6 35.18 18.82 70.20
N PHE A 7 35.80 17.80 70.80
CA PHE A 7 35.46 16.39 70.58
C PHE A 7 34.03 16.10 71.00
N ARG A 8 33.60 16.58 72.18
CA ARG A 8 32.20 16.44 72.64
C ARG A 8 31.20 17.20 71.79
N SER A 9 31.56 18.37 71.25
CA SER A 9 30.68 19.10 70.33
C SER A 9 30.58 18.42 68.97
N ALA A 10 31.67 17.84 68.47
CA ALA A 10 31.69 17.08 67.23
C ALA A 10 30.91 15.77 67.37
N GLU A 11 31.06 15.06 68.48
CA GLU A 11 30.31 13.85 68.82
C GLU A 11 28.81 14.13 68.92
N ASN A 12 28.40 15.17 69.66
CA ASN A 12 27.00 15.57 69.75
C ASN A 12 26.42 16.07 68.42
N TRP A 13 27.22 16.72 67.56
CA TRP A 13 26.77 17.15 66.22
C TRP A 13 26.61 15.95 65.29
N VAL A 14 27.49 14.96 65.37
CA VAL A 14 27.40 13.70 64.62
C VAL A 14 26.19 12.89 65.11
N GLU A 15 25.96 12.75 66.41
CA GLU A 15 24.77 12.08 66.94
C GLU A 15 23.46 12.82 66.62
N ALA A 16 23.50 14.15 66.50
CA ALA A 16 22.31 14.95 66.15
C ALA A 16 22.01 15.00 64.64
N ASN A 17 23.02 14.86 63.78
CA ASN A 17 22.88 15.04 62.32
C ASN A 17 23.13 13.78 61.48
N VAL A 18 23.76 12.74 62.05
CA VAL A 18 23.85 11.44 61.41
C VAL A 18 22.58 10.68 61.77
N LEU A 19 21.69 10.54 60.78
CA LEU A 19 20.50 9.69 60.85
C LEU A 19 20.88 8.38 61.55
N GLY A 20 20.09 7.93 62.52
CA GLY A 20 20.42 6.74 63.31
C GLY A 20 20.69 5.53 62.40
N ALA A 21 21.48 4.56 62.86
CA ALA A 21 21.73 3.33 62.10
C ALA A 21 20.41 2.67 61.62
N ASP A 22 19.34 2.81 62.40
CA ASP A 22 17.98 2.37 62.06
C ASP A 22 17.34 3.18 60.91
N GLU A 23 17.60 4.47 60.82
CA GLU A 23 17.07 5.32 59.73
C GLU A 23 17.81 5.07 58.41
N PHE A 24 19.13 4.85 58.45
CA PHE A 24 19.88 4.37 57.28
C PHE A 24 19.48 2.95 56.87
N ALA A 25 19.23 2.06 57.83
CA ALA A 25 18.73 0.71 57.56
C ALA A 25 17.33 0.75 56.93
N ASN A 26 16.43 1.60 57.43
CA ASN A 26 15.09 1.81 56.87
C ASN A 26 15.14 2.40 55.46
N PHE A 27 16.01 3.39 55.23
CA PHE A 27 16.23 3.96 53.90
C PHE A 27 16.81 2.92 52.92
N GLY A 28 17.81 2.15 53.35
CA GLY A 28 18.40 1.07 52.57
C GLY A 28 17.38 -0.02 52.21
N PHE A 29 16.54 -0.42 53.17
CA PHE A 29 15.47 -1.38 52.96
C PHE A 29 14.39 -0.86 51.98
N ALA A 30 13.98 0.40 52.13
CA ALA A 30 13.03 1.04 51.21
C ALA A 30 13.59 1.11 49.78
N MET A 31 14.86 1.49 49.62
CA MET A 31 15.53 1.51 48.31
C MET A 31 15.70 0.11 47.71
N ALA A 32 15.96 -0.91 48.54
CA ALA A 32 16.01 -2.30 48.09
C ALA A 32 14.64 -2.80 47.59
N LEU A 33 13.54 -2.42 48.26
CA LEU A 33 12.18 -2.72 47.79
C LEU A 33 11.86 -2.05 46.47
N VAL A 34 12.25 -0.78 46.28
CA VAL A 34 12.09 -0.06 45.01
C VAL A 34 12.89 -0.74 43.90
N LEU A 35 14.15 -1.12 44.17
CA LEU A 35 14.98 -1.86 43.22
C LEU A 35 14.35 -3.19 42.83
N CYS A 36 13.86 -3.97 43.82
CA CYS A 36 13.15 -5.22 43.58
C CYS A 36 11.89 -5.01 42.73
N ALA A 37 11.12 -3.95 42.99
CA ALA A 37 9.94 -3.61 42.19
C ALA A 37 10.32 -3.24 40.75
N ILE A 38 11.39 -2.47 40.55
CA ILE A 38 11.91 -2.12 39.21
C ILE A 38 12.40 -3.37 38.48
N LEU A 39 13.16 -4.24 39.15
CA LEU A 39 13.65 -5.50 38.57
C LEU A 39 12.50 -6.45 38.20
N ALA A 40 11.50 -6.59 39.08
CA ALA A 40 10.30 -7.36 38.79
C ALA A 40 9.54 -6.79 37.58
N PHE A 41 9.39 -5.46 37.51
CA PHE A 41 8.78 -4.79 36.36
C PHE A 41 9.57 -5.02 35.06
N LEU A 42 10.91 -4.92 35.10
CA LEU A 42 11.78 -5.20 33.96
C LEU A 42 11.69 -6.68 33.53
N LEU A 43 11.64 -7.61 34.47
CA LEU A 43 11.47 -9.04 34.19
C LEU A 43 10.12 -9.34 33.53
N VAL A 44 9.03 -8.80 34.07
CA VAL A 44 7.69 -8.98 33.50
C VAL A 44 7.60 -8.39 32.09
N THR A 45 8.17 -7.20 31.87
CA THR A 45 8.18 -6.56 30.54
C THR A 45 9.08 -7.30 29.55
N ALA A 46 10.24 -7.79 29.98
CA ALA A 46 11.13 -8.61 29.15
C ALA A 46 10.49 -9.95 28.78
N ALA A 47 9.87 -10.63 29.76
CA ALA A 47 9.14 -11.88 29.53
C ALA A 47 7.97 -11.69 28.56
N GLY A 48 7.20 -10.60 28.70
CA GLY A 48 6.12 -10.27 27.76
C GLY A 48 6.61 -10.03 26.32
N LYS A 49 7.74 -9.33 26.16
CA LYS A 49 8.39 -9.14 24.85
C LYS A 49 8.91 -10.45 24.25
N LEU A 50 9.46 -11.34 25.08
CA LEU A 50 9.90 -12.67 24.66
C LEU A 50 8.73 -13.56 24.23
N LEU A 51 7.67 -13.63 25.03
CA LEU A 51 6.46 -14.41 24.73
C LEU A 51 5.80 -13.95 23.43
N THR A 52 5.66 -12.64 23.23
CA THR A 52 5.13 -12.09 21.97
C THR A 52 6.04 -12.38 20.79
N SER A 53 7.35 -12.26 20.94
CA SER A 53 8.34 -12.64 19.91
C SER A 53 8.25 -14.12 19.53
N LEU A 54 8.15 -15.02 20.52
CA LEU A 54 8.02 -16.46 20.32
C LEU A 54 6.70 -16.83 19.67
N ASN A 55 5.57 -16.25 20.11
CA ASN A 55 4.27 -16.48 19.48
C ASN A 55 4.23 -15.98 18.03
N ASN A 56 4.87 -14.85 17.75
CA ASN A 56 4.99 -14.34 16.39
C ASN A 56 5.86 -15.24 15.52
N ALA A 57 7.00 -15.70 16.04
CA ALA A 57 7.88 -16.63 15.33
C ALA A 57 7.21 -18.00 15.10
N ALA A 58 6.46 -18.50 16.08
CA ALA A 58 5.69 -19.73 15.97
C ALA A 58 4.54 -19.60 14.96
N GLY A 59 3.78 -18.51 15.00
CA GLY A 59 2.72 -18.21 14.03
C GLY A 59 3.25 -18.08 12.60
N VAL A 60 4.39 -17.41 12.43
CA VAL A 60 5.10 -17.28 11.14
C VAL A 60 5.59 -18.64 10.62
N ARG A 61 6.14 -19.49 11.48
CA ARG A 61 6.58 -20.83 11.10
C ARG A 61 5.41 -21.77 10.79
N ALA A 62 4.32 -21.69 11.55
CA ALA A 62 3.10 -22.44 11.29
C ALA A 62 2.49 -22.04 9.94
N PHE A 63 2.47 -20.74 9.65
CA PHE A 63 2.02 -20.19 8.37
C PHE A 63 2.92 -20.62 7.19
N ARG A 64 4.24 -20.72 7.38
CA ARG A 64 5.15 -21.27 6.37
C ARG A 64 4.94 -22.77 6.14
N LYS A 65 4.65 -23.53 7.20
CA LYS A 65 4.54 -25.00 7.16
C LYS A 65 3.26 -25.47 6.46
N SER A 66 2.22 -24.64 6.37
CA SER A 66 1.04 -24.99 5.59
C SER A 66 1.40 -25.03 4.09
N ARG A 67 1.00 -26.12 3.42
CA ARG A 67 1.22 -26.34 1.98
C ARG A 67 0.02 -25.89 1.14
N ASP A 68 -0.84 -25.06 1.70
CA ASP A 68 -2.00 -24.57 1.00
C ASP A 68 -1.56 -23.72 -0.21
N PRO A 69 -2.11 -23.98 -1.40
CA PRO A 69 -1.85 -23.17 -2.58
C PRO A 69 -2.51 -21.79 -2.41
N GLY A 70 -1.95 -20.77 -3.08
CA GLY A 70 -2.54 -19.43 -3.16
C GLY A 70 -1.77 -18.32 -2.45
N TYR A 71 -2.34 -17.12 -2.49
CA TYR A 71 -1.73 -15.92 -1.95
C TYR A 71 -1.70 -15.94 -0.43
N ARG A 72 -0.53 -15.58 0.12
CA ARG A 72 -0.24 -15.59 1.54
C ARG A 72 -0.10 -14.16 2.04
N VAL A 73 -1.10 -13.70 2.80
CA VAL A 73 -1.15 -12.34 3.32
C VAL A 73 -1.00 -12.36 4.84
N LEU A 74 -0.02 -11.64 5.36
CA LEU A 74 0.16 -11.42 6.78
C LEU A 74 -0.36 -10.05 7.21
N VAL A 75 -1.18 -10.03 8.26
CA VAL A 75 -1.69 -8.81 8.87
C VAL A 75 -1.10 -8.66 10.26
N ALA A 76 -0.28 -7.63 10.45
CA ALA A 76 0.28 -7.26 11.74
C ALA A 76 -0.76 -6.51 12.59
N GLN A 77 -0.63 -6.62 13.91
CA GLN A 77 -1.44 -5.83 14.83
C GLN A 77 -1.17 -4.32 14.65
N PRO A 78 -2.21 -3.48 14.47
CA PRO A 78 -2.02 -2.05 14.32
C PRO A 78 -1.54 -1.36 15.59
N THR A 79 -0.80 -0.27 15.42
CA THR A 79 -0.25 0.56 16.50
C THR A 79 -0.99 1.89 16.64
N GLY A 80 -0.93 2.49 17.84
CA GLY A 80 -1.59 3.76 18.16
C GLY A 80 -2.88 3.65 18.99
N ARG A 81 -3.38 4.80 19.46
CA ARG A 81 -4.50 4.85 20.41
C ARG A 81 -5.80 4.32 19.79
N GLY A 82 -6.29 3.19 20.30
CA GLY A 82 -7.54 2.56 19.81
C GLY A 82 -7.38 1.81 18.48
N ALA A 83 -6.13 1.59 18.01
CA ALA A 83 -5.83 0.91 16.77
C ALA A 83 -6.24 -0.57 16.76
N ALA A 84 -6.28 -1.23 17.93
CA ALA A 84 -6.69 -2.63 18.04
C ALA A 84 -8.11 -2.92 17.49
N ARG A 85 -9.06 -1.98 17.63
CA ARG A 85 -10.41 -2.17 17.06
C ARG A 85 -10.43 -1.95 15.55
N LEU A 86 -9.62 -1.01 15.04
CA LEU A 86 -9.44 -0.80 13.60
C LEU A 86 -8.69 -1.99 12.96
N GLY A 87 -7.79 -2.64 13.69
CA GLY A 87 -7.14 -3.86 13.24
C GLY A 87 -8.08 -5.05 13.14
N ARG A 88 -9.04 -5.17 14.06
CA ARG A 88 -10.13 -6.16 13.92
C ARG A 88 -10.97 -5.85 12.68
N TRP A 89 -11.41 -4.60 12.54
CA TRP A 89 -12.13 -4.15 11.35
C TRP A 89 -11.38 -4.47 10.04
N LEU A 90 -10.09 -4.14 9.94
CA LEU A 90 -9.30 -4.41 8.75
C LEU A 90 -9.18 -5.91 8.48
N ASN A 91 -8.93 -6.70 9.52
CA ASN A 91 -8.87 -8.15 9.39
C ASN A 91 -10.22 -8.74 8.93
N ASP A 92 -11.33 -8.21 9.40
CA ASP A 92 -12.67 -8.68 9.04
C ASP A 92 -13.04 -8.24 7.62
N ALA A 93 -12.70 -7.00 7.23
CA ALA A 93 -12.81 -6.51 5.85
C ALA A 93 -12.06 -7.40 4.86
N LEU A 94 -10.81 -7.76 5.17
CA LEU A 94 -10.00 -8.63 4.30
C LEU A 94 -10.54 -10.05 4.23
N LYS A 95 -11.03 -10.61 5.35
CA LYS A 95 -11.62 -11.94 5.35
C LYS A 95 -12.89 -12.02 4.50
N SER A 96 -13.71 -10.98 4.53
CA SER A 96 -14.99 -10.96 3.83
C SER A 96 -14.86 -10.62 2.35
N HIS A 97 -13.97 -9.69 1.98
CA HIS A 97 -13.98 -9.09 0.63
C HIS A 97 -12.73 -9.34 -0.20
N LEU A 98 -11.59 -9.73 0.38
CA LEU A 98 -10.35 -9.85 -0.39
C LEU A 98 -10.43 -10.95 -1.46
N THR A 99 -11.22 -12.00 -1.20
CA THR A 99 -11.46 -13.10 -2.14
C THR A 99 -12.23 -12.67 -3.39
N GLU A 100 -13.05 -11.62 -3.31
CA GLU A 100 -13.80 -11.07 -4.45
C GLU A 100 -12.86 -10.59 -5.57
N PHE A 101 -11.69 -10.08 -5.20
CA PHE A 101 -10.72 -9.49 -6.11
C PHE A 101 -9.59 -10.44 -6.52
N ASN A 102 -9.60 -11.68 -6.03
CA ASN A 102 -8.60 -12.69 -6.36
C ASN A 102 -9.02 -13.62 -7.52
N PHE A 103 -10.21 -13.41 -8.11
CA PHE A 103 -10.74 -14.18 -9.25
C PHE A 103 -10.59 -15.71 -9.14
N GLY A 104 -10.87 -16.25 -7.95
CA GLY A 104 -10.81 -17.68 -7.65
C GLY A 104 -9.43 -18.18 -7.19
N ALA A 105 -8.40 -17.34 -7.16
CA ALA A 105 -7.13 -17.71 -6.56
C ALA A 105 -7.28 -17.90 -5.05
N PRO A 106 -6.87 -19.05 -4.49
CA PRO A 106 -6.96 -19.28 -3.06
C PRO A 106 -6.15 -18.23 -2.28
N LEU A 107 -6.65 -17.87 -1.10
CA LEU A 107 -6.06 -16.83 -0.26
C LEU A 107 -6.00 -17.30 1.19
N ARG A 108 -4.85 -17.06 1.83
CA ARG A 108 -4.64 -17.33 3.25
C ARG A 108 -4.25 -16.05 3.98
N LEU A 109 -5.03 -15.72 5.00
CA LEU A 109 -4.77 -14.61 5.91
C LEU A 109 -4.16 -15.13 7.20
N GLY A 110 -2.94 -14.71 7.49
CA GLY A 110 -2.24 -14.95 8.76
C GLY A 110 -2.15 -13.69 9.60
N LYS A 111 -2.05 -13.85 10.92
CA LYS A 111 -1.81 -12.74 11.85
C LYS A 111 -0.37 -12.75 12.32
N THR A 112 0.20 -11.56 12.51
CA THR A 112 1.52 -11.40 13.13
C THR A 112 1.51 -10.25 14.14
N GLY A 113 2.55 -10.16 14.96
CA GLY A 113 2.67 -9.11 15.97
C GLY A 113 2.87 -7.74 15.37
N ALA A 114 2.77 -6.72 16.22
CA ALA A 114 2.89 -5.32 15.80
C ALA A 114 4.22 -5.02 15.09
N ILE A 115 4.17 -4.05 14.19
CA ILE A 115 5.31 -3.39 13.57
C ILE A 115 5.14 -1.90 13.90
N ASP A 116 6.01 -1.40 14.76
CA ASP A 116 6.03 0.01 15.12
C ASP A 116 6.73 0.81 14.03
N GLY A 117 6.13 1.93 13.64
CA GLY A 117 6.66 2.80 12.58
C GLY A 117 5.89 2.68 11.27
N GLY A 118 6.18 3.63 10.37
CA GLY A 118 5.59 3.68 9.04
C GLY A 118 6.48 2.97 8.04
N LEU A 119 6.89 3.69 7.00
CA LEU A 119 7.88 3.23 6.02
C LEU A 119 9.31 3.64 6.38
N ASP A 120 9.61 3.84 7.67
CA ASP A 120 10.98 4.12 8.10
C ASP A 120 11.90 2.91 7.83
N PRO A 121 13.21 3.12 7.58
CA PRO A 121 14.13 2.03 7.23
C PRO A 121 14.16 0.88 8.23
N LYS A 122 13.97 1.17 9.53
CA LYS A 122 13.95 0.15 10.60
C LYS A 122 12.67 -0.68 10.57
N ALA A 123 11.51 -0.06 10.37
CA ALA A 123 10.24 -0.75 10.17
C ALA A 123 10.27 -1.60 8.89
N LEU A 124 10.75 -1.05 7.77
CA LEU A 124 10.88 -1.76 6.50
C LEU A 124 11.81 -2.98 6.59
N ALA A 125 12.97 -2.85 7.24
CA ALA A 125 13.88 -3.98 7.43
C ALA A 125 13.25 -5.10 8.28
N ARG A 126 12.53 -4.74 9.36
CA ARG A 126 11.77 -5.70 10.18
C ARG A 126 10.65 -6.37 9.38
N ALA A 127 9.92 -5.60 8.58
CA ALA A 127 8.85 -6.08 7.74
C ALA A 127 9.36 -7.05 6.66
N ARG A 128 10.44 -6.71 5.94
CA ARG A 128 11.09 -7.60 4.96
C ARG A 128 11.57 -8.90 5.60
N LYS A 129 12.21 -8.83 6.77
CA LYS A 129 12.65 -10.03 7.51
C LYS A 129 11.48 -10.94 7.87
N ARG A 130 10.34 -10.38 8.28
CA ARG A 130 9.12 -11.14 8.60
C ARG A 130 8.46 -11.73 7.35
N LEU A 131 8.35 -10.95 6.28
CA LEU A 131 7.84 -11.39 4.98
C LEU A 131 8.62 -12.62 4.48
N ALA A 132 9.96 -12.54 4.50
CA ALA A 132 10.84 -13.63 4.10
C ALA A 132 10.74 -14.86 5.03
N ALA A 133 10.66 -14.64 6.36
CA ALA A 133 10.55 -15.73 7.32
C ALA A 133 9.23 -16.53 7.19
N ALA A 134 8.15 -15.84 6.81
CA ALA A 134 6.84 -16.43 6.61
C ALA A 134 6.61 -17.00 5.21
N ASP A 135 7.49 -16.67 4.26
CA ASP A 135 7.25 -16.87 2.82
C ASP A 135 5.86 -16.35 2.41
N ALA A 136 5.56 -15.12 2.82
CA ALA A 136 4.31 -14.44 2.51
C ALA A 136 4.46 -13.61 1.23
N ASP A 137 3.37 -13.46 0.48
CA ASP A 137 3.29 -12.61 -0.71
C ASP A 137 3.10 -11.15 -0.35
N MET A 138 2.41 -10.90 0.76
CA MET A 138 2.17 -9.55 1.26
C MET A 138 2.19 -9.51 2.78
N LEU A 139 2.76 -8.44 3.33
CA LEU A 139 2.73 -8.12 4.75
C LEU A 139 2.15 -6.72 4.92
N VAL A 140 1.13 -6.61 5.76
CA VAL A 140 0.40 -5.37 6.01
C VAL A 140 0.47 -5.04 7.49
N TRP A 141 0.74 -3.79 7.83
CA TRP A 141 0.61 -3.25 9.18
C TRP A 141 -0.08 -1.89 9.10
N ALA A 142 -0.64 -1.42 10.20
CA ALA A 142 -1.34 -0.14 10.18
C ALA A 142 -1.03 0.68 11.42
N THR A 143 -1.09 1.98 11.26
CA THR A 143 -0.86 2.97 12.32
C THR A 143 -2.05 3.90 12.35
N ARG A 144 -2.65 4.07 13.53
CA ARG A 144 -3.70 5.06 13.72
C ARG A 144 -3.07 6.40 14.12
N THR A 145 -3.15 7.37 13.22
CA THR A 145 -2.61 8.72 13.38
C THR A 145 -3.62 9.66 14.03
N GLY A 146 -4.93 9.49 13.78
CA GLY A 146 -5.95 10.37 14.34
C GLY A 146 -7.38 10.07 13.86
N PRO A 147 -8.33 11.01 14.05
CA PRO A 147 -9.71 10.91 13.57
C PRO A 147 -9.96 11.65 12.23
N GLY A 148 -8.92 12.04 11.50
CA GLY A 148 -9.05 12.70 10.20
C GLY A 148 -9.41 11.76 9.05
N SER A 149 -9.51 12.30 7.83
CA SER A 149 -9.69 11.56 6.56
C SER A 149 -8.56 10.56 6.29
N ASP A 150 -7.35 10.86 6.79
CA ASP A 150 -6.16 10.01 6.67
C ASP A 150 -5.70 9.52 8.06
N GLY A 151 -6.68 9.26 8.94
CA GLY A 151 -6.46 8.95 10.34
C GLY A 151 -6.08 7.50 10.63
N PHE A 152 -6.22 6.59 9.66
CA PHE A 152 -5.84 5.19 9.73
C PHE A 152 -4.99 4.81 8.53
N VAL A 153 -3.67 4.77 8.72
CA VAL A 153 -2.72 4.58 7.63
C VAL A 153 -2.27 3.13 7.60
N ILE A 154 -2.52 2.46 6.50
CA ILE A 154 -2.07 1.11 6.21
C ILE A 154 -0.75 1.19 5.46
N HIS A 155 0.26 0.49 5.95
CA HIS A 155 1.54 0.29 5.29
C HIS A 155 1.67 -1.17 4.90
N GLY A 156 2.44 -1.43 3.86
CA GLY A 156 2.70 -2.82 3.49
C GLY A 156 3.90 -3.02 2.59
N LEU A 157 4.23 -4.29 2.44
CA LEU A 157 5.17 -4.81 1.47
C LEU A 157 4.47 -5.86 0.64
N SER A 158 4.52 -5.73 -0.67
CA SER A 158 3.97 -6.72 -1.60
C SER A 158 5.04 -7.24 -2.56
N ARG A 159 5.01 -8.55 -2.80
CA ARG A 159 5.82 -9.21 -3.83
C ARG A 159 5.17 -9.13 -5.22
N GLY A 160 3.96 -8.59 -5.33
CA GLY A 160 3.27 -8.38 -6.61
C GLY A 160 3.13 -9.65 -7.47
N GLY A 161 3.09 -10.83 -6.84
CA GLY A 161 2.96 -12.12 -7.54
C GLY A 161 4.24 -12.70 -8.13
N GLY A 162 5.43 -12.14 -7.87
CA GLY A 162 6.67 -12.73 -8.39
C GLY A 162 8.00 -12.17 -7.90
N LEU A 163 8.00 -11.01 -7.23
CA LEU A 163 9.23 -10.41 -6.69
C LEU A 163 9.80 -11.25 -5.55
N ARG A 164 11.10 -11.15 -5.33
CA ARG A 164 11.74 -11.72 -4.15
C ARG A 164 11.39 -10.91 -2.89
N PRO A 165 11.46 -11.47 -1.67
CA PRO A 165 11.11 -10.74 -0.44
C PRO A 165 11.93 -9.46 -0.19
N ASP A 166 13.16 -9.40 -0.68
CA ASP A 166 14.06 -8.25 -0.64
C ASP A 166 13.67 -7.15 -1.64
N GLU A 167 13.11 -7.54 -2.79
CA GLU A 167 12.59 -6.67 -3.84
C GLU A 167 11.14 -6.24 -3.62
N ALA A 168 10.50 -6.72 -2.55
CA ALA A 168 9.11 -6.40 -2.24
C ALA A 168 8.89 -4.89 -2.19
N ARG A 169 7.86 -4.43 -2.89
CA ARG A 169 7.52 -3.02 -3.04
C ARG A 169 6.77 -2.53 -1.81
N ALA A 170 7.23 -1.41 -1.27
CA ALA A 170 6.55 -0.75 -0.17
C ALA A 170 5.38 0.09 -0.70
N PHE A 171 4.27 0.10 0.03
CA PHE A 171 3.11 0.93 -0.28
C PHE A 171 2.49 1.50 0.99
N THR A 172 1.69 2.55 0.81
CA THR A 172 0.88 3.16 1.88
C THR A 172 -0.50 3.46 1.34
N ILE A 173 -1.53 3.16 2.13
CA ILE A 173 -2.94 3.47 1.86
C ILE A 173 -3.45 4.24 3.06
N ALA A 174 -3.90 5.47 2.86
CA ALA A 174 -4.48 6.30 3.91
C ALA A 174 -6.00 6.10 3.93
N LEU A 175 -6.55 5.66 5.06
CA LEU A 175 -7.99 5.49 5.26
C LEU A 175 -8.53 6.44 6.35
N PRO A 176 -9.85 6.67 6.38
CA PRO A 176 -10.50 7.44 7.43
C PRO A 176 -10.24 6.87 8.83
N GLY A 177 -9.87 7.75 9.78
CA GLY A 177 -9.61 7.36 11.16
C GLY A 177 -10.85 7.26 12.06
N ARG A 178 -11.99 7.80 11.60
CA ARG A 178 -13.29 7.71 12.28
C ARG A 178 -13.96 6.40 11.92
N ARG A 179 -14.47 5.68 12.91
CA ARG A 179 -15.14 4.39 12.67
C ARG A 179 -16.40 4.50 11.82
N ASN A 180 -17.17 5.57 11.99
CA ASN A 180 -18.40 5.76 11.22
C ASN A 180 -18.09 5.93 9.72
N ALA A 181 -16.92 6.51 9.40
CA ALA A 181 -16.43 6.64 8.03
C ALA A 181 -15.81 5.34 7.46
N LEU A 182 -15.75 4.27 8.26
CA LEU A 182 -15.26 2.95 7.86
C LEU A 182 -16.40 1.92 7.69
N GLN A 183 -17.65 2.38 7.73
CA GLN A 183 -18.83 1.56 7.46
C GLN A 183 -19.18 1.59 5.95
N GLY A 184 -20.27 0.94 5.55
CA GLY A 184 -20.70 0.90 4.15
C GLY A 184 -19.74 0.12 3.26
N GLN A 185 -19.34 0.70 2.12
CA GLN A 185 -18.43 0.07 1.16
C GLN A 185 -16.94 0.15 1.54
N MET A 186 -16.58 0.90 2.58
CA MET A 186 -15.16 1.08 2.95
C MET A 186 -14.39 -0.23 3.25
N PRO A 187 -14.98 -1.28 3.87
CA PRO A 187 -14.33 -2.58 3.98
C PRO A 187 -13.96 -3.19 2.63
N ARG A 188 -14.83 -3.04 1.63
CA ARG A 188 -14.64 -3.53 0.27
C ARG A 188 -13.58 -2.72 -0.47
N VAL A 189 -13.58 -1.39 -0.30
CA VAL A 189 -12.55 -0.48 -0.81
C VAL A 189 -11.17 -0.86 -0.25
N ALA A 190 -11.05 -1.04 1.06
CA ALA A 190 -9.79 -1.42 1.69
C ALA A 190 -9.27 -2.78 1.18
N ALA A 191 -10.17 -3.75 0.99
CA ALA A 191 -9.84 -5.05 0.42
C ALA A 191 -9.40 -4.93 -1.05
N TYR A 192 -10.08 -4.11 -1.86
CA TYR A 192 -9.72 -3.86 -3.25
C TYR A 192 -8.33 -3.22 -3.38
N LEU A 193 -8.07 -2.14 -2.63
CA LEU A 193 -6.77 -1.45 -2.68
C LEU A 193 -5.63 -2.39 -2.27
N LEU A 194 -5.86 -3.25 -1.27
CA LEU A 194 -4.88 -4.28 -0.89
C LEU A 194 -4.75 -5.40 -1.93
N ALA A 195 -5.84 -5.80 -2.58
CA ALA A 195 -5.79 -6.76 -3.69
C ALA A 195 -4.97 -6.21 -4.86
N LYS A 196 -5.15 -4.93 -5.20
CA LYS A 196 -4.38 -4.23 -6.23
C LYS A 196 -2.89 -4.22 -5.94
N GLN A 197 -2.50 -4.04 -4.67
CA GLN A 197 -1.08 -4.14 -4.27
C GLN A 197 -0.56 -5.58 -4.33
N LEU A 198 -1.39 -6.56 -3.98
CA LEU A 198 -1.05 -7.99 -4.06
C LEU A 198 -0.90 -8.45 -5.52
N GLN A 199 -1.76 -7.97 -6.40
CA GLN A 199 -1.83 -8.28 -7.83
C GLN A 199 -1.86 -6.99 -8.65
N PRO A 200 -0.69 -6.39 -8.96
CA PRO A 200 -0.62 -5.13 -9.71
C PRO A 200 -1.30 -5.20 -11.09
N ALA A 201 -1.44 -6.40 -11.65
CA ALA A 201 -2.18 -6.64 -12.87
C ALA A 201 -3.65 -6.19 -12.79
N LEU A 202 -4.26 -6.11 -11.60
CA LEU A 202 -5.65 -5.65 -11.42
C LEU A 202 -5.88 -4.22 -11.92
N ALA A 203 -4.84 -3.39 -11.91
CA ALA A 203 -4.89 -2.05 -12.48
C ALA A 203 -4.82 -2.04 -14.02
N ASN A 204 -4.52 -3.18 -14.65
CA ASN A 204 -4.34 -3.34 -16.09
C ASN A 204 -5.46 -4.25 -16.65
N PRO A 205 -6.57 -3.68 -17.16
CA PRO A 205 -7.73 -4.46 -17.60
C PRO A 205 -7.40 -5.54 -18.64
N GLN A 206 -6.43 -5.28 -19.52
CA GLN A 206 -5.99 -6.20 -20.56
C GLN A 206 -5.30 -7.47 -20.03
N ALA A 207 -4.87 -7.49 -18.77
CA ALA A 207 -4.21 -8.63 -18.16
C ALA A 207 -5.19 -9.77 -17.80
N PHE A 208 -6.50 -9.52 -17.86
CA PHE A 208 -7.52 -10.47 -17.47
C PHE A 208 -8.57 -10.66 -18.57
N ARG A 209 -9.33 -11.75 -18.44
CA ARG A 209 -10.46 -12.01 -19.34
C ARG A 209 -11.58 -10.98 -19.11
N PRO A 210 -12.33 -10.62 -20.18
CA PRO A 210 -13.43 -9.65 -20.09
C PRO A 210 -14.48 -10.01 -19.03
N GLU A 211 -14.77 -11.30 -18.80
CA GLU A 211 -15.76 -11.71 -17.79
C GLU A 211 -15.34 -11.33 -16.37
N LYS A 212 -14.05 -11.49 -16.06
CA LYS A 212 -13.48 -11.10 -14.76
C LYS A 212 -13.44 -9.59 -14.61
N MET A 213 -13.10 -8.87 -15.69
CA MET A 213 -13.10 -7.42 -15.70
C MET A 213 -14.50 -6.83 -15.57
N LYS A 214 -15.54 -7.50 -16.08
CA LYS A 214 -16.94 -7.11 -15.87
C LYS A 214 -17.33 -7.18 -14.39
N LEU A 215 -16.92 -8.24 -13.69
CA LEU A 215 -17.14 -8.36 -12.24
C LEU A 215 -16.41 -7.26 -11.47
N LEU A 216 -15.16 -6.97 -11.85
CA LEU A 216 -14.36 -5.90 -11.24
C LEU A 216 -14.99 -4.52 -11.48
N ALA A 217 -15.34 -4.19 -12.72
CA ALA A 217 -15.97 -2.92 -13.07
C ALA A 217 -17.28 -2.70 -12.30
N SER A 218 -18.13 -3.74 -12.19
CA SER A 218 -19.37 -3.67 -11.40
C SER A 218 -19.10 -3.48 -9.90
N ALA A 219 -18.05 -4.11 -9.36
CA ALA A 219 -17.67 -3.91 -7.97
C ALA A 219 -17.17 -2.48 -7.71
N LEU A 220 -16.35 -1.95 -8.62
CA LEU A 220 -15.80 -0.60 -8.55
C LEU A 220 -16.88 0.48 -8.68
N ASP A 221 -17.84 0.32 -9.58
CA ASP A 221 -18.96 1.26 -9.74
C ASP A 221 -19.80 1.38 -8.45
N LYS A 222 -20.13 0.23 -7.83
CA LYS A 222 -20.83 0.21 -6.53
C LYS A 222 -20.03 0.89 -5.43
N MET A 223 -18.71 0.67 -5.40
CA MET A 223 -17.85 1.33 -4.42
C MET A 223 -17.81 2.85 -4.68
N LEU A 224 -17.74 3.29 -5.92
CA LEU A 224 -17.75 4.72 -6.27
C LEU A 224 -19.03 5.43 -5.85
N LEU A 225 -20.18 4.78 -6.03
CA LEU A 225 -21.49 5.36 -5.70
C LEU A 225 -21.77 5.49 -4.19
N GLU A 226 -21.14 4.66 -3.36
CA GLU A 226 -21.47 4.53 -1.93
C GLU A 226 -20.27 4.80 -0.99
N SER A 227 -19.25 5.51 -1.47
CA SER A 227 -18.01 5.83 -0.72
C SER A 227 -17.81 7.33 -0.47
N ASP A 228 -18.87 8.03 -0.05
CA ASP A 228 -18.84 9.48 0.25
C ASP A 228 -17.86 9.85 1.36
N THR A 229 -17.50 8.90 2.22
CA THR A 229 -16.57 9.12 3.34
C THR A 229 -15.11 8.83 2.99
N ALA A 230 -14.83 8.38 1.75
CA ALA A 230 -13.47 8.19 1.26
C ALA A 230 -12.75 9.55 1.05
N SER A 231 -11.42 9.56 1.14
CA SER A 231 -10.65 10.73 0.74
C SER A 231 -10.71 10.89 -0.78
N GLN A 232 -10.52 12.13 -1.28
CA GLN A 232 -10.48 12.40 -2.72
C GLN A 232 -9.44 11.54 -3.45
N ALA A 233 -8.30 11.26 -2.81
CA ALA A 233 -7.27 10.40 -3.36
C ALA A 233 -7.78 8.98 -3.64
N ILE A 234 -8.54 8.39 -2.71
CA ILE A 234 -9.15 7.07 -2.90
C ILE A 234 -10.23 7.13 -3.99
N GLN A 235 -11.06 8.17 -3.99
CA GLN A 235 -12.11 8.32 -5.01
C GLN A 235 -11.51 8.41 -6.41
N ASN A 236 -10.46 9.22 -6.59
CA ASN A 236 -9.75 9.34 -7.86
C ASN A 236 -9.11 8.01 -8.29
N GLU A 237 -8.54 7.26 -7.34
CA GLU A 237 -7.94 5.94 -7.64
C GLU A 237 -9.01 4.92 -8.07
N LEU A 238 -10.14 4.86 -7.35
CA LEU A 238 -11.26 3.98 -7.70
C LEU A 238 -11.89 4.37 -9.04
N GLU A 239 -12.03 5.67 -9.32
CA GLU A 239 -12.59 6.19 -10.57
C GLU A 239 -11.68 5.81 -11.74
N ALA A 240 -10.37 5.95 -11.57
CA ALA A 240 -9.40 5.58 -12.58
C ALA A 240 -9.45 4.08 -12.92
N ASP A 241 -9.44 3.23 -11.90
CA ASP A 241 -9.50 1.79 -12.08
C ASP A 241 -10.85 1.33 -12.66
N PHE A 242 -11.95 1.99 -12.24
CA PHE A 242 -13.28 1.76 -12.79
C PHE A 242 -13.28 2.08 -14.28
N CYS A 243 -12.90 3.30 -14.67
CA CYS A 243 -12.95 3.75 -16.06
C CYS A 243 -12.09 2.87 -16.96
N ALA A 244 -10.89 2.51 -16.54
CA ALA A 244 -10.03 1.63 -17.31
C ALA A 244 -10.69 0.25 -17.53
N SER A 245 -11.21 -0.37 -16.47
CA SER A 245 -11.87 -1.68 -16.52
C SER A 245 -13.15 -1.63 -17.35
N ALA A 246 -13.93 -0.58 -17.14
CA ALA A 246 -15.19 -0.29 -17.77
C ALA A 246 -15.04 -0.17 -19.30
N VAL A 247 -14.14 0.70 -19.77
CA VAL A 247 -13.86 0.88 -21.21
C VAL A 247 -13.48 -0.43 -21.85
N HIS A 248 -12.58 -1.20 -21.24
CA HIS A 248 -12.15 -2.48 -21.78
C HIS A 248 -13.30 -3.50 -21.92
N VAL A 249 -14.16 -3.58 -20.90
CA VAL A 249 -15.33 -4.47 -20.92
C VAL A 249 -16.31 -4.03 -22.00
N ALA A 250 -16.59 -2.73 -22.12
CA ALA A 250 -17.57 -2.23 -23.07
C ALA A 250 -17.08 -2.23 -24.52
N GLU A 251 -15.79 -2.02 -24.77
CA GLU A 251 -15.20 -2.25 -26.10
C GLU A 251 -15.44 -3.69 -26.58
N THR A 252 -15.32 -4.66 -25.66
CA THR A 252 -15.49 -6.08 -25.97
C THR A 252 -16.96 -6.47 -26.12
N ASN A 253 -17.83 -6.00 -25.22
CA ASN A 253 -19.21 -6.46 -25.11
C ASN A 253 -20.24 -5.53 -25.77
N GLY A 254 -19.84 -4.31 -26.17
CA GLY A 254 -20.73 -3.30 -26.73
C GLY A 254 -21.71 -2.68 -25.74
N ASP A 255 -21.33 -2.56 -24.46
CA ASP A 255 -22.19 -2.03 -23.39
C ASP A 255 -22.24 -0.49 -23.43
N LEU A 256 -23.30 0.07 -23.99
CA LEU A 256 -23.43 1.52 -24.21
C LEU A 256 -23.63 2.30 -22.91
N ASP A 257 -24.42 1.80 -21.96
CA ASP A 257 -24.68 2.49 -20.69
C ASP A 257 -23.39 2.67 -19.89
N LEU A 258 -22.55 1.64 -19.93
CA LEU A 258 -21.25 1.64 -19.30
C LEU A 258 -20.30 2.65 -19.98
N LEU A 259 -20.31 2.75 -21.32
CA LEU A 259 -19.56 3.78 -22.04
C LEU A 259 -20.03 5.19 -21.68
N ASP A 260 -21.34 5.42 -21.63
CA ASP A 260 -21.92 6.71 -21.26
C ASP A 260 -21.52 7.13 -19.84
N ARG A 261 -21.49 6.17 -18.90
CA ARG A 261 -21.00 6.39 -17.53
C ARG A 261 -19.53 6.82 -17.50
N VAL A 262 -18.65 6.15 -18.25
CA VAL A 262 -17.23 6.54 -18.33
C VAL A 262 -17.07 7.92 -18.96
N ILE A 263 -17.77 8.20 -20.06
CA ILE A 263 -17.72 9.49 -20.75
C ILE A 263 -18.11 10.62 -19.79
N ALA A 264 -19.21 10.44 -19.04
CA ALA A 264 -19.67 11.42 -18.07
C ALA A 264 -18.61 11.67 -16.98
N LEU A 265 -18.07 10.63 -16.36
CA LEU A 265 -17.05 10.75 -15.31
C LEU A 265 -15.80 11.45 -15.83
N ARG A 266 -15.26 11.03 -16.98
CA ARG A 266 -14.03 11.61 -17.52
C ARG A 266 -14.20 13.04 -18.00
N ARG A 267 -15.36 13.43 -18.53
CA ARG A 267 -15.63 14.84 -18.87
C ARG A 267 -15.65 15.73 -17.62
N VAL A 268 -16.28 15.28 -16.53
CA VAL A 268 -16.25 16.01 -15.25
C VAL A 268 -14.83 16.10 -14.72
N HIS A 269 -14.11 14.98 -14.67
CA HIS A 269 -12.73 14.95 -14.20
C HIS A 269 -11.83 15.91 -14.99
N LEU A 270 -11.93 15.90 -16.33
CA LEU A 270 -11.14 16.77 -17.21
C LEU A 270 -11.54 18.25 -17.13
N PHE A 271 -12.79 18.55 -16.77
CA PHE A 271 -13.25 19.91 -16.52
C PHE A 271 -12.66 20.49 -15.23
N GLU A 272 -12.42 19.64 -14.22
CA GLU A 272 -11.84 20.04 -12.93
C GLU A 272 -10.30 20.12 -12.92
N VAL A 273 -9.64 19.71 -14.02
CA VAL A 273 -8.18 19.75 -14.15
C VAL A 273 -7.66 21.17 -13.99
N ASN A 274 -6.63 21.31 -13.18
CA ASN A 274 -5.92 22.55 -12.93
C ASN A 274 -4.40 22.37 -13.07
N ASN A 275 -3.63 23.45 -12.93
CA ASN A 275 -2.17 23.44 -13.12
C ASN A 275 -1.41 22.60 -12.08
N THR A 276 -2.05 22.14 -11.01
CA THR A 276 -1.44 21.28 -9.99
C THR A 276 -1.83 19.81 -10.14
N THR A 277 -2.64 19.48 -11.14
CA THR A 277 -3.06 18.09 -11.39
C THR A 277 -1.92 17.30 -12.02
N ASP A 278 -1.74 16.04 -11.59
CA ASP A 278 -0.74 15.14 -12.14
C ASP A 278 -0.96 14.92 -13.65
N PRO A 279 0.01 15.30 -14.52
CA PRO A 279 -0.10 15.11 -15.96
C PRO A 279 -0.37 13.66 -16.38
N ALA A 280 0.13 12.68 -15.62
CA ALA A 280 -0.09 11.27 -15.93
C ALA A 280 -1.57 10.88 -15.76
N LEU A 281 -2.23 11.39 -14.71
CA LEU A 281 -3.67 11.17 -14.48
C LEU A 281 -4.51 11.85 -15.56
N VAL A 282 -4.13 13.06 -15.98
CA VAL A 282 -4.81 13.78 -17.08
C VAL A 282 -4.69 13.00 -18.39
N SER A 283 -3.50 12.48 -18.72
CA SER A 283 -3.30 11.65 -19.92
C SER A 283 -4.12 10.36 -19.85
N GLN A 284 -4.18 9.69 -18.70
CA GLN A 284 -4.99 8.50 -18.53
C GLN A 284 -6.50 8.81 -18.71
N ALA A 285 -7.00 9.88 -18.09
CA ALA A 285 -8.40 10.29 -18.23
C ALA A 285 -8.77 10.61 -19.68
N ARG A 286 -7.89 11.26 -20.43
CA ARG A 286 -8.07 11.53 -21.88
C ARG A 286 -8.02 10.27 -22.72
N MET A 287 -7.14 9.33 -22.38
CA MET A 287 -7.06 8.04 -23.04
C MET A 287 -8.36 7.25 -22.86
N ASP A 288 -8.86 7.15 -21.64
CA ASP A 288 -10.11 6.46 -21.34
C ASP A 288 -11.31 7.13 -22.01
N LEU A 289 -11.39 8.48 -21.98
CA LEU A 289 -12.46 9.22 -22.65
C LEU A 289 -12.44 9.02 -24.17
N GLY A 290 -11.27 9.16 -24.80
CA GLY A 290 -11.13 8.98 -26.24
C GLY A 290 -11.49 7.55 -26.68
N ARG A 291 -11.05 6.55 -25.92
CA ARG A 291 -11.43 5.14 -26.18
C ARG A 291 -12.93 4.90 -26.00
N ALA A 292 -13.53 5.44 -24.94
CA ALA A 292 -14.95 5.29 -24.70
C ALA A 292 -15.79 5.92 -25.83
N LEU A 293 -15.42 7.13 -26.27
CA LEU A 293 -16.06 7.83 -27.38
C LEU A 293 -15.93 7.05 -28.70
N LEU A 294 -14.76 6.50 -29.01
CA LEU A 294 -14.57 5.65 -30.20
C LEU A 294 -15.41 4.37 -30.15
N ALA A 295 -15.41 3.69 -29.01
CA ALA A 295 -16.18 2.45 -28.83
C ALA A 295 -17.67 2.72 -29.02
N ARG A 296 -18.18 3.81 -28.44
CA ARG A 296 -19.58 4.25 -28.57
C ARG A 296 -19.91 4.67 -30.01
N ALA A 297 -19.06 5.48 -30.62
CA ALA A 297 -19.24 5.95 -32.00
C ALA A 297 -19.21 4.80 -33.01
N THR A 298 -18.43 3.76 -32.77
CA THR A 298 -18.41 2.56 -33.62
C THR A 298 -19.76 1.84 -33.65
N LYS A 299 -20.54 1.95 -32.57
CA LYS A 299 -21.88 1.34 -32.47
C LYS A 299 -22.99 2.27 -32.97
N GLN A 300 -22.88 3.57 -32.72
CA GLN A 300 -23.91 4.56 -33.03
C GLN A 300 -23.66 5.33 -34.35
N TYR A 301 -22.51 5.14 -34.98
CA TYR A 301 -22.05 5.86 -36.18
C TYR A 301 -22.01 7.39 -36.00
N ASP A 302 -21.62 7.84 -34.81
CA ASP A 302 -21.53 9.26 -34.44
C ASP A 302 -20.19 9.87 -34.86
N GLN A 303 -20.18 10.63 -35.95
CA GLN A 303 -18.99 11.31 -36.46
C GLN A 303 -18.44 12.37 -35.51
N GLN A 304 -19.29 13.07 -34.75
CA GLN A 304 -18.84 14.11 -33.82
C GLN A 304 -18.06 13.49 -32.66
N ALA A 305 -18.55 12.38 -32.12
CA ALA A 305 -17.83 11.62 -31.09
C ALA A 305 -16.47 11.11 -31.58
N VAL A 306 -16.34 10.71 -32.85
CA VAL A 306 -15.03 10.34 -33.44
C VAL A 306 -14.07 11.52 -33.45
N GLN A 307 -14.53 12.71 -33.86
CA GLN A 307 -13.69 13.91 -33.89
C GLN A 307 -13.23 14.33 -32.48
N GLU A 308 -14.14 14.30 -31.51
CA GLU A 308 -13.82 14.55 -30.10
C GLU A 308 -12.79 13.54 -29.57
N ALA A 309 -12.97 12.26 -29.88
CA ALA A 309 -12.04 11.22 -29.47
C ALA A 309 -10.63 11.43 -30.05
N ILE A 310 -10.53 11.78 -31.34
CA ILE A 310 -9.25 12.08 -32.00
C ILE A 310 -8.55 13.24 -31.29
N SER A 311 -9.27 14.29 -30.91
CA SER A 311 -8.72 15.43 -30.19
C SER A 311 -8.10 15.01 -28.86
N HIS A 312 -8.78 14.18 -28.06
CA HIS A 312 -8.25 13.68 -26.79
C HIS A 312 -7.05 12.74 -26.98
N LEU A 313 -7.15 11.78 -27.90
CA LEU A 313 -6.07 10.80 -28.13
C LEU A 313 -4.82 11.44 -28.73
N SER A 314 -4.97 12.47 -29.58
CA SER A 314 -3.81 13.22 -30.12
C SER A 314 -3.03 13.91 -29.00
N GLN A 315 -3.73 14.51 -28.03
CA GLN A 315 -3.09 15.14 -26.88
C GLN A 315 -2.37 14.11 -25.98
N VAL A 316 -2.90 12.88 -25.87
CA VAL A 316 -2.20 11.78 -25.18
C VAL A 316 -0.94 11.36 -25.94
N VAL A 317 -1.01 11.22 -27.27
CA VAL A 317 0.14 10.88 -28.11
C VAL A 317 1.24 11.93 -27.98
N ASP A 318 0.88 13.21 -28.00
CA ASP A 318 1.86 14.30 -27.84
C ASP A 318 2.50 14.30 -26.45
N ALA A 319 1.72 14.02 -25.39
CA ALA A 319 2.26 13.83 -24.05
C ALA A 319 3.23 12.63 -23.98
N LEU A 320 2.88 11.49 -24.60
CA LEU A 320 3.72 10.29 -24.64
C LEU A 320 4.99 10.50 -25.46
N ARG A 321 4.96 11.29 -26.54
CA ARG A 321 6.18 11.66 -27.28
C ARG A 321 7.17 12.46 -26.44
N GLY A 322 6.68 13.17 -25.42
CA GLY A 322 7.52 13.84 -24.42
C GLY A 322 8.18 12.89 -23.42
N ASP A 323 7.77 11.61 -23.34
CA ASP A 323 8.30 10.66 -22.36
C ASP A 323 9.76 10.30 -22.68
N PRO A 324 10.70 10.51 -21.73
CA PRO A 324 12.12 10.19 -21.94
C PRO A 324 12.39 8.72 -22.28
N ALA A 325 11.58 7.78 -21.78
CA ALA A 325 11.74 6.36 -22.09
C ALA A 325 11.33 6.07 -23.54
N ILE A 326 10.25 6.67 -24.03
CA ILE A 326 9.80 6.54 -25.42
C ILE A 326 10.81 7.18 -26.37
N GLN A 327 11.33 8.37 -26.04
CA GLN A 327 12.37 9.02 -26.85
C GLN A 327 13.66 8.19 -26.92
N LYS A 328 14.07 7.58 -25.79
CA LYS A 328 15.21 6.66 -25.77
C LYS A 328 14.96 5.42 -26.63
N ALA A 329 13.76 4.85 -26.57
CA ALA A 329 13.39 3.70 -27.39
C ALA A 329 13.38 4.05 -28.89
N GLN A 330 12.87 5.22 -29.27
CA GLN A 330 12.91 5.73 -30.65
C GLN A 330 14.35 5.90 -31.12
N THR A 331 15.19 6.57 -30.32
CA THR A 331 16.61 6.76 -30.63
C THR A 331 17.34 5.43 -30.83
N ALA A 332 17.06 4.44 -29.97
CA ALA A 332 17.64 3.10 -30.09
C ALA A 332 17.15 2.38 -31.36
N SER A 333 15.85 2.46 -31.66
CA SER A 333 15.24 1.91 -32.87
C SER A 333 15.86 2.52 -34.13
N ASP A 334 16.01 3.84 -34.18
CA ASP A 334 16.61 4.55 -35.32
C ASP A 334 18.07 4.15 -35.53
N ALA A 335 18.83 4.00 -34.44
CA ALA A 335 20.20 3.51 -34.49
C ALA A 335 20.27 2.06 -35.04
N MET A 336 19.34 1.19 -34.64
CA MET A 336 19.23 -0.17 -35.16
C MET A 336 18.88 -0.20 -36.64
N TYR A 337 17.90 0.59 -37.08
CA TYR A 337 17.54 0.71 -38.51
C TYR A 337 18.71 1.21 -39.34
N LYS A 338 19.46 2.20 -38.84
CA LYS A 338 20.69 2.68 -39.49
C LYS A 338 21.76 1.60 -39.59
N ALA A 339 21.93 0.77 -38.55
CA ALA A 339 22.86 -0.36 -38.60
C ALA A 339 22.42 -1.41 -39.63
N GLN A 340 21.12 -1.75 -39.69
CA GLN A 340 20.58 -2.69 -40.67
C GLN A 340 20.76 -2.20 -42.10
N SER A 341 20.46 -0.94 -42.38
CA SER A 341 20.63 -0.36 -43.72
C SER A 341 22.10 -0.32 -44.14
N LEU A 342 23.04 -0.06 -43.21
CA LEU A 342 24.48 -0.14 -43.49
C LEU A 342 24.93 -1.57 -43.81
N ILE A 343 24.40 -2.58 -43.10
CA ILE A 343 24.69 -3.99 -43.39
C ILE A 343 24.17 -4.39 -44.77
N GLU A 344 22.92 -4.05 -45.09
CA GLU A 344 22.34 -4.34 -46.41
C GLU A 344 23.10 -3.64 -47.53
N THR A 345 23.46 -2.38 -47.32
CA THR A 345 24.26 -1.60 -48.27
C THR A 345 25.61 -2.26 -48.47
N ARG A 346 26.32 -2.64 -47.40
CA ARG A 346 27.60 -3.35 -47.47
C ARG A 346 27.49 -4.71 -48.18
N LYS A 347 26.41 -5.45 -47.94
CA LYS A 347 26.11 -6.72 -48.62
C LYS A 347 25.92 -6.50 -50.13
N ARG A 348 25.14 -5.49 -50.53
CA ARG A 348 24.95 -5.10 -51.95
C ARG A 348 26.25 -4.65 -52.60
N PHE A 349 27.06 -3.85 -51.91
CA PHE A 349 28.40 -3.47 -52.39
C PHE A 349 29.31 -4.68 -52.60
N SER A 350 29.35 -5.63 -51.65
CA SER A 350 30.17 -6.84 -51.80
C SER A 350 29.71 -7.75 -52.94
N LEU A 351 28.40 -7.80 -53.22
CA LEU A 351 27.86 -8.61 -54.32
C LEU A 351 28.10 -7.97 -55.70
N ASN A 352 28.12 -6.64 -55.78
CA ASN A 352 28.27 -5.92 -57.06
C ASN A 352 29.72 -5.57 -57.41
N PHE A 353 30.62 -5.49 -56.42
CA PHE A 353 32.00 -5.05 -56.61
C PHE A 353 33.05 -6.01 -56.01
N GLY A 354 32.62 -7.16 -55.50
CA GLY A 354 33.49 -8.22 -54.98
C GLY A 354 33.64 -9.38 -55.95
N SER A 355 34.25 -9.12 -57.11
CA SER A 355 34.82 -10.15 -58.01
C SER A 355 36.12 -9.65 -58.59
#